data_AF-A0A5J5FDS2-F1
#
_entry.id   AF-A0A5J5FDS2-F1
#
_cell.length_a   1.000
_cell.length_b   1.000
_cell.length_c   1.000
_cell.angle_alpha   90.00
_cell.angle_beta   90.00
_cell.angle_gamma   90.00
#
_symmetry.space_group_name_H-M   'P 1'
#
loop_
_entity.id
_entity.type
_entity.pdbx_description
1 polymer ?
#
loop_
_entity_poly.entity_id
_entity_poly.type
_entity_poly.pdbx_seq_one_letter_code
_entity_poly.pdbx_strand_id
1 'polypeptide(L)'
;MDQKRQILIILDENGKVIYHSDAAEISDFDKKKFSDLVLGAKILSMIFAMFFVILSIASLIVILAGFITGISSANLRILISPVPVSVASFILVSFVLSVYSFSRIAALRRRLLEGYLFTAYIEDSTFLNIIAIVFNGILPGLFLILAKRMIGHAIIWQ
;
A
#
# COMPACT_ATOMS: atom_id res chain seq x y z
N MET A 1 -0.92 37.74 -13.95
CA MET A 1 -0.11 38.21 -12.80
C MET A 1 0.58 36.98 -12.24
N ASP A 2 1.89 36.90 -12.47
CA ASP A 2 2.74 35.77 -12.13
C ASP A 2 2.87 35.58 -10.62
N GLN A 3 2.43 34.44 -10.09
CA GLN A 3 2.86 33.97 -8.78
C GLN A 3 4.02 33.01 -8.98
N LYS A 4 5.26 33.54 -8.94
CA LYS A 4 6.46 32.73 -8.75
C LYS A 4 6.33 31.99 -7.41
N ARG A 5 6.04 30.69 -7.46
CA ARG A 5 6.16 29.82 -6.29
C ARG A 5 7.64 29.56 -6.05
N GLN A 6 8.19 30.30 -5.10
CA GLN A 6 9.57 30.18 -4.65
C GLN A 6 9.73 28.92 -3.79
N ILE A 7 10.76 28.12 -4.09
CA ILE A 7 11.21 27.03 -3.22
C ILE A 7 12.00 27.67 -2.08
N LEU A 8 11.46 27.62 -0.85
CA LEU A 8 12.18 28.03 0.34
C LEU A 8 12.73 26.78 1.05
N ILE A 9 14.03 26.54 0.93
CA ILE A 9 14.73 25.51 1.70
C ILE A 9 15.33 26.21 2.91
N ILE A 10 14.73 26.02 4.10
CA ILE A 10 15.37 26.43 5.36
C ILE A 10 16.22 25.25 5.83
N LEU A 11 17.53 25.42 5.78
CA LEU A 11 18.52 24.50 6.35
C LEU A 11 18.81 24.92 7.79
N ASP A 12 18.83 23.95 8.71
CA ASP A 12 19.45 24.11 10.03
C ASP A 12 20.95 24.46 9.89
N GLU A 13 21.57 24.95 10.95
CA GLU A 13 23.03 25.21 11.04
C GLU A 13 23.87 23.95 10.75
N ASN A 14 23.25 22.77 10.84
CA ASN A 14 23.83 21.46 10.54
C ASN A 14 23.49 20.93 9.11
N GLY A 15 22.85 21.73 8.25
CA GLY A 15 22.47 21.33 6.89
C GLY A 15 21.25 20.41 6.81
N LYS A 16 20.44 20.33 7.88
CA LYS A 16 19.23 19.47 7.92
C LYS A 16 17.99 20.28 7.53
N VAL A 17 17.18 19.76 6.61
CA VAL A 17 15.96 20.43 6.12
C VAL A 17 14.85 20.36 7.19
N ILE A 18 14.34 21.50 7.65
CA ILE A 18 13.35 21.57 8.75
C ILE A 18 11.89 21.75 8.24
N TYR A 19 11.64 22.33 7.05
CA TYR A 19 10.28 22.47 6.49
C TYR A 19 10.30 22.60 4.95
N HIS A 20 9.27 22.09 4.26
CA HIS A 20 9.09 22.17 2.80
C HIS A 20 7.67 22.65 2.46
N SER A 21 7.57 23.73 1.67
CA SER A 21 6.29 24.19 1.11
C SER A 21 6.08 23.51 -0.25
N ASP A 22 5.37 22.38 -0.24
CA ASP A 22 5.09 21.48 -1.37
C ASP A 22 4.15 22.11 -2.42
N ALA A 23 4.64 23.07 -3.20
CA ALA A 23 3.84 23.69 -4.25
C ALA A 23 4.59 23.71 -5.58
N ALA A 24 5.25 22.59 -5.92
CA ALA A 24 5.72 22.30 -7.27
C ALA A 24 4.54 22.42 -8.26
N GLU A 25 4.60 23.38 -9.20
CA GLU A 25 3.68 23.46 -10.34
C GLU A 25 4.00 22.32 -11.32
N ILE A 26 3.56 21.11 -10.98
CA ILE A 26 3.48 20.01 -11.95
C ILE A 26 2.32 20.32 -12.89
N SER A 27 2.51 20.09 -14.19
CA SER A 27 1.41 20.23 -15.16
C SER A 27 0.19 19.43 -14.68
N ASP A 28 -1.01 20.02 -14.74
CA ASP A 28 -2.24 19.34 -14.30
C ASP A 28 -2.44 17.98 -15.00
N PHE A 29 -1.87 17.83 -16.20
CA PHE A 29 -1.86 16.59 -16.96
C PHE A 29 -1.01 15.49 -16.29
N ASP A 30 0.19 15.81 -15.82
CA ASP A 30 1.08 14.84 -15.17
C ASP A 30 0.56 14.45 -13.78
N LYS A 31 -0.01 15.41 -13.03
CA LYS A 31 -0.65 15.16 -11.73
C LYS A 31 -1.84 14.21 -11.86
N LYS A 32 -2.67 14.38 -12.89
CA LYS A 32 -3.80 13.50 -13.19
C LYS A 32 -3.35 12.08 -13.52
N LYS A 33 -2.41 11.93 -14.46
CA LYS A 33 -1.89 10.62 -14.89
C LYS A 33 -1.28 9.83 -13.73
N PHE A 34 -0.57 10.53 -12.85
CA PHE A 34 0.01 9.93 -11.65
C PHE A 34 -1.06 9.56 -10.60
N SER A 35 -2.05 10.42 -10.35
CA SER A 35 -3.19 10.10 -9.49
C SER A 35 -3.97 8.87 -9.97
N ASP A 36 -4.09 8.71 -11.29
CA ASP A 36 -4.77 7.57 -11.91
C ASP A 36 -4.00 6.25 -11.68
N LEU A 37 -2.66 6.26 -11.72
CA LEU A 37 -1.84 5.09 -11.39
C LEU A 37 -2.00 4.68 -9.92
N VAL A 38 -1.97 5.64 -9.00
CA VAL A 38 -2.19 5.37 -7.56
C VAL A 38 -3.62 4.89 -7.31
N LEU A 39 -4.61 5.42 -8.05
CA LEU A 39 -5.99 4.93 -8.00
C LEU A 39 -6.08 3.47 -8.47
N GLY A 40 -5.42 3.12 -9.58
CA GLY A 40 -5.33 1.74 -10.06
C GLY A 40 -4.72 0.80 -9.02
N ALA A 41 -3.61 1.23 -8.40
CA ALA A 41 -2.97 0.47 -7.32
C ALA A 41 -3.89 0.28 -6.12
N LYS A 42 -4.66 1.31 -5.76
CA LYS A 42 -5.63 1.27 -4.65
C LYS A 42 -6.76 0.29 -4.93
N ILE A 43 -7.37 0.34 -6.12
CA ILE A 43 -8.51 -0.52 -6.49
C ILE A 43 -8.07 -1.98 -6.51
N LEU A 44 -6.95 -2.29 -7.16
CA LEU A 44 -6.42 -3.64 -7.19
C LEU A 44 -6.03 -4.14 -5.79
N SER A 45 -5.38 -3.30 -4.98
CA SER A 45 -5.08 -3.64 -3.58
C SER A 45 -6.33 -3.92 -2.76
N MET A 46 -7.43 -3.20 -3.01
CA MET A 46 -8.71 -3.45 -2.37
C MET A 46 -9.28 -4.82 -2.74
N ILE A 47 -9.21 -5.19 -4.02
CA ILE A 47 -9.69 -6.51 -4.51
C ILE A 47 -8.90 -7.63 -3.83
N PHE A 48 -7.57 -7.53 -3.75
CA PHE A 48 -6.75 -8.52 -3.07
C PHE A 48 -7.01 -8.57 -1.56
N ALA A 49 -7.18 -7.42 -0.90
CA ALA A 49 -7.56 -7.38 0.51
C ALA A 49 -8.90 -8.10 0.75
N MET A 50 -9.91 -7.86 -0.09
CA MET A 50 -11.20 -8.54 -0.02
C MET A 50 -11.08 -10.05 -0.25
N PHE A 51 -10.22 -10.48 -1.18
CA PHE A 51 -9.93 -11.90 -1.39
C PHE A 51 -9.37 -12.57 -0.12
N PHE A 52 -8.42 -11.92 0.56
CA PHE A 52 -7.88 -12.43 1.83
C PHE A 52 -8.91 -12.42 2.97
N VAL A 53 -9.85 -11.46 3.00
CA VAL A 53 -10.98 -11.49 3.94
C VAL A 53 -11.81 -12.75 3.74
N ILE A 54 -12.21 -13.03 2.49
CA ILE A 54 -13.03 -14.20 2.17
C ILE A 54 -12.31 -15.49 2.53
N LEU A 55 -11.02 -15.62 2.19
CA LEU A 55 -10.22 -16.78 2.57
C LEU A 55 -10.10 -16.94 4.09
N SER A 56 -9.92 -15.84 4.83
CA SER A 56 -9.83 -15.86 6.29
C SER A 56 -11.13 -16.34 6.91
N ILE A 57 -12.28 -15.83 6.44
CA ILE A 57 -13.60 -16.25 6.91
C ILE A 57 -13.85 -17.73 6.58
N ALA A 58 -13.55 -18.16 5.36
CA ALA A 58 -13.71 -19.55 4.94
C ALA A 58 -12.86 -20.50 5.81
N SER A 59 -11.60 -20.14 6.07
CA SER A 59 -10.73 -20.91 6.97
C SER A 59 -11.30 -21.00 8.38
N LEU A 60 -11.81 -19.90 8.92
CA LEU A 60 -12.40 -19.86 10.25
C LEU A 60 -13.66 -20.73 10.37
N ILE A 61 -14.51 -20.72 9.33
CA ILE A 61 -15.69 -21.60 9.24
C ILE A 61 -15.29 -23.08 9.24
N VAL A 62 -14.27 -23.46 8.46
CA VAL A 62 -13.78 -24.86 8.41
C VAL A 62 -13.26 -25.30 9.77
N ILE A 63 -12.50 -24.45 10.46
CA ILE A 63 -11.96 -24.74 11.78
C ILE A 63 -13.11 -24.90 12.78
N LEU A 64 -14.05 -23.95 12.85
CA LEU A 64 -15.19 -23.99 13.77
C LEU A 64 -16.12 -25.17 13.51
N ALA A 65 -16.44 -25.45 12.24
CA ALA A 65 -17.25 -26.60 11.86
C ALA A 65 -16.59 -27.91 12.34
N GLY A 66 -15.26 -27.97 12.30
CA GLY A 66 -14.53 -29.14 12.79
C GLY A 66 -14.51 -29.31 14.31
N PHE A 67 -14.70 -28.25 15.09
CA PHE A 67 -14.92 -28.37 16.53
C PHE A 67 -16.35 -28.78 16.88
N ILE A 68 -17.36 -28.30 16.13
CA ILE A 68 -18.78 -28.53 16.42
C ILE A 68 -19.25 -29.92 15.97
N THR A 69 -18.75 -30.42 14.84
CA THR A 69 -19.22 -31.69 14.24
C THR A 69 -18.73 -32.96 14.93
N GLY A 70 -18.13 -32.85 16.13
CA GLY A 70 -17.70 -34.02 16.90
C GLY A 70 -16.71 -34.88 16.11
N ILE A 71 -15.78 -34.23 15.42
CA ILE A 71 -14.74 -34.90 14.65
C ILE A 71 -14.00 -35.89 15.58
N SER A 72 -13.85 -37.14 15.16
CA SER A 72 -13.07 -38.14 15.92
C SER A 72 -11.67 -37.59 16.27
N SER A 73 -11.09 -38.04 17.38
CA SER A 73 -9.78 -37.56 17.87
C SER A 73 -8.67 -37.61 16.80
N ALA A 74 -8.78 -38.49 15.81
CA ALA A 74 -7.87 -38.59 14.67
C ALA A 74 -7.98 -37.41 13.70
N ASN A 75 -9.20 -37.00 13.36
CA ASN A 75 -9.44 -35.91 12.41
C ASN A 75 -9.29 -34.53 13.10
N LEU A 76 -9.52 -34.42 14.41
CA LEU A 76 -9.20 -33.22 15.20
C LEU A 76 -7.68 -33.00 15.28
N ARG A 77 -6.89 -34.08 15.39
CA ARG A 77 -5.42 -34.03 15.31
C ARG A 77 -4.93 -33.53 13.95
N ILE A 78 -5.64 -33.83 12.86
CA ILE A 78 -5.31 -33.31 11.52
C ILE A 78 -5.58 -31.80 11.45
N LEU A 79 -6.70 -31.32 12.01
CA LEU A 79 -7.06 -29.91 12.02
C LEU A 79 -6.09 -29.03 12.83
N ILE A 80 -5.58 -29.56 13.94
CA ILE A 80 -4.60 -28.89 14.82
C ILE A 80 -3.15 -29.25 14.42
N SER A 81 -2.97 -30.02 13.34
CA SER A 81 -1.62 -30.36 12.88
C SER A 81 -0.87 -29.10 12.43
N PRO A 82 0.48 -29.13 12.43
CA PRO A 82 1.28 -27.96 12.08
C PRO A 82 0.96 -27.37 10.70
N VAL A 83 0.47 -28.18 9.76
CA VAL A 83 0.23 -27.77 8.37
C VAL A 83 -0.99 -26.84 8.24
N PRO A 84 -2.23 -27.21 8.63
CA PRO A 84 -3.37 -26.30 8.57
C PRO A 84 -3.18 -25.03 9.43
N VAL A 85 -2.54 -25.15 10.60
CA VAL A 85 -2.25 -24.00 11.47
C VAL A 85 -1.28 -23.03 10.79
N SER A 86 -0.25 -23.54 10.10
CA SER A 86 0.69 -22.70 9.34
C SER A 86 0.01 -22.00 8.17
N VAL A 87 -0.88 -22.70 7.45
CA VAL A 87 -1.64 -22.12 6.34
C VAL A 87 -2.59 -21.02 6.84
N ALA A 88 -3.32 -21.26 7.92
CA ALA A 88 -4.21 -20.25 8.51
C ALA A 88 -3.43 -19.02 9.01
N SER A 89 -2.27 -19.24 9.64
CA SER A 89 -1.38 -18.17 10.09
C SER A 89 -0.84 -17.35 8.91
N PHE A 90 -0.43 -18.01 7.82
CA PHE A 90 0.03 -17.35 6.60
C PHE A 90 -1.08 -16.49 5.97
N ILE A 91 -2.32 -17.01 5.91
CA ILE A 91 -3.48 -16.26 5.40
C ILE A 91 -3.73 -15.02 6.27
N LEU A 92 -3.67 -15.15 7.59
CA LEU A 92 -3.86 -14.03 8.51
C LEU A 92 -2.76 -12.95 8.36
N VAL A 93 -1.50 -13.35 8.30
CA VAL A 93 -0.38 -12.42 8.09
C VAL A 93 -0.51 -11.72 6.74
N SER A 94 -0.86 -12.47 5.69
CA SER A 94 -1.07 -11.93 4.35
C SER A 94 -2.22 -10.92 4.32
N PHE A 95 -3.32 -11.21 5.04
CA PHE A 95 -4.43 -10.30 5.21
C PHE A 95 -4.01 -8.98 5.88
N VAL A 96 -3.28 -9.05 7.01
CA VAL A 96 -2.81 -7.86 7.72
C VAL A 96 -1.88 -7.02 6.84
N LEU A 97 -0.94 -7.65 6.14
CA LEU A 97 -0.01 -6.95 5.24
C LEU A 97 -0.71 -6.36 4.01
N SER A 98 -1.72 -7.04 3.49
CA SER A 98 -2.55 -6.56 2.38
C SER A 98 -3.32 -5.30 2.77
N VAL A 99 -3.96 -5.32 3.94
CA VAL A 99 -4.68 -4.16 4.50
C VAL A 99 -3.73 -3.01 4.83
N TYR A 100 -2.56 -3.30 5.39
CA TYR A 100 -1.53 -2.29 5.65
C TYR A 100 -1.11 -1.59 4.35
N SER A 101 -0.81 -2.36 3.30
CA SER A 101 -0.44 -1.82 1.99
C SER A 101 -1.58 -0.96 1.42
N PHE A 102 -2.82 -1.45 1.45
CA PHE A 102 -3.98 -0.68 1.01
C PHE A 102 -4.14 0.65 1.75
N SER A 103 -3.99 0.66 3.08
CA SER A 103 -4.08 1.87 3.91
C SER A 103 -3.01 2.90 3.54
N ARG A 104 -1.77 2.43 3.32
CA ARG A 104 -0.66 3.30 2.88
C ARG A 104 -0.87 3.85 1.48
N ILE A 105 -1.37 3.05 0.54
CA ILE A 105 -1.71 3.51 -0.83
C ILE A 105 -2.86 4.54 -0.79
N ALA A 106 -3.85 4.34 0.08
CA ALA A 106 -4.94 5.29 0.25
C ALA A 106 -4.45 6.63 0.85
N ALA A 107 -3.54 6.58 1.83
CA ALA A 107 -2.89 7.76 2.40
C ALA A 107 -2.05 8.50 1.34
N LEU A 108 -1.29 7.77 0.54
CA LEU A 108 -0.54 8.31 -0.60
C LEU A 108 -1.48 9.08 -1.52
N ARG A 109 -2.56 8.44 -2.01
CA ARG A 109 -3.56 9.08 -2.89
C ARG A 109 -4.13 10.37 -2.29
N ARG A 110 -4.43 10.36 -1.00
CA ARG A 110 -5.00 11.53 -0.33
C ARG A 110 -4.03 12.71 -0.37
N ARG A 111 -2.76 12.51 -0.03
CA ARG A 111 -1.73 13.56 -0.05
C ARG A 111 -1.53 14.15 -1.44
N LEU A 112 -1.68 13.33 -2.46
CA LEU A 112 -1.55 13.73 -3.86
C LEU A 112 -2.71 14.61 -4.33
N LEU A 113 -3.93 14.27 -3.91
CA LEU A 113 -5.10 15.10 -4.13
C LEU A 113 -4.98 16.44 -3.41
N GLU A 114 -4.41 16.44 -2.21
CA GLU A 114 -4.11 17.64 -1.42
C GLU A 114 -2.94 18.48 -1.98
N GLY A 115 -2.16 17.94 -2.93
CA GLY A 115 -1.07 18.66 -3.62
C GLY A 115 0.33 18.44 -3.03
N TYR A 116 0.47 17.63 -1.99
CA TYR A 116 1.74 17.33 -1.32
C TYR A 116 2.58 16.27 -2.05
N LEU A 117 3.14 16.64 -3.21
CA LEU A 117 3.86 15.72 -4.10
C LEU A 117 5.20 15.23 -3.55
N PHE A 118 5.98 16.11 -2.93
CA PHE A 118 7.28 15.75 -2.34
C PHE A 118 7.08 14.89 -1.07
N THR A 119 6.13 15.26 -0.23
CA THR A 119 5.73 14.42 0.90
C THR A 119 5.27 13.03 0.45
N ALA A 120 4.47 12.94 -0.61
CA ALA A 120 4.05 11.65 -1.17
C ALA A 120 5.23 10.85 -1.74
N TYR A 121 6.19 11.51 -2.39
CA TYR A 121 7.41 10.86 -2.88
C TYR A 121 8.27 10.24 -1.76
N ILE A 122 8.41 10.95 -0.64
CA ILE A 122 9.14 10.44 0.54
C ILE A 122 8.40 9.27 1.20
N GLU A 123 7.06 9.34 1.25
CA GLU A 123 6.25 8.30 1.85
C GLU A 123 6.14 7.01 1.04
N ASP A 124 6.29 7.11 -0.29
CA ASP A 124 6.40 5.98 -1.20
C ASP A 124 7.75 5.29 -0.99
N SER A 125 7.80 4.39 0.00
CA SER A 125 8.99 3.62 0.32
C SER A 125 9.10 2.38 -0.59
N THR A 126 10.33 2.00 -0.93
CA THR A 126 10.60 0.74 -1.66
C THR A 126 10.01 -0.47 -0.93
N PHE A 127 9.95 -0.40 0.39
CA PHE A 127 9.30 -1.40 1.24
C PHE A 127 7.79 -1.53 0.98
N LEU A 128 7.08 -0.41 0.84
CA LEU A 128 5.65 -0.42 0.49
C LEU A 128 5.41 -1.08 -0.87
N ASN A 129 6.27 -0.79 -1.85
CA ASN A 129 6.20 -1.39 -3.19
C ASN A 129 6.40 -2.90 -3.16
N ILE A 130 7.38 -3.37 -2.38
CA ILE A 130 7.61 -4.82 -2.19
C ILE A 130 6.39 -5.47 -1.53
N ILE A 131 5.85 -4.89 -0.46
CA ILE A 131 4.65 -5.43 0.20
C ILE A 131 3.47 -5.47 -0.79
N ALA A 132 3.27 -4.41 -1.57
CA ALA A 132 2.20 -4.38 -2.56
C ALA A 132 2.38 -5.49 -3.62
N ILE A 133 3.60 -5.74 -4.10
CA ILE A 133 3.87 -6.85 -5.04
C ILE A 133 3.55 -8.21 -4.42
N VAL A 134 4.05 -8.45 -3.21
CA VAL A 134 4.00 -9.77 -2.57
C VAL A 134 2.59 -10.10 -2.09
N PHE A 135 1.89 -9.13 -1.50
CA PHE A 135 0.62 -9.37 -0.79
C PHE A 135 -0.60 -8.81 -1.52
N ASN A 136 -0.44 -7.85 -2.43
CA ASN A 136 -1.54 -7.30 -3.23
C ASN A 136 -1.41 -7.62 -4.73
N GLY A 137 -0.38 -8.38 -5.12
CA GLY A 137 -0.11 -8.75 -6.49
C GLY A 137 0.81 -7.78 -7.23
N ILE A 138 1.33 -8.26 -8.35
CA ILE A 138 2.37 -7.55 -9.14
C ILE A 138 1.86 -6.21 -9.68
N LEU A 139 0.58 -6.14 -10.09
CA LEU A 139 0.02 -4.94 -10.73
C LEU A 139 -0.05 -3.72 -9.79
N PRO A 140 -0.59 -3.80 -8.55
CA PRO A 140 -0.47 -2.71 -7.58
C PRO A 140 0.95 -2.20 -7.36
N GLY A 141 1.89 -3.14 -7.20
CA GLY A 141 3.29 -2.78 -6.98
C GLY A 141 3.91 -2.08 -8.17
N LEU A 142 3.68 -2.57 -9.40
CA LEU A 142 4.15 -1.92 -10.63
C LEU A 142 3.55 -0.53 -10.79
N PHE A 143 2.26 -0.35 -10.50
CA PHE A 143 1.62 0.95 -10.57
C PHE A 143 2.22 1.94 -9.58
N LEU A 144 2.53 1.52 -8.35
CA LEU A 144 3.24 2.38 -7.39
C LEU A 144 4.67 2.71 -7.85
N ILE A 145 5.42 1.74 -8.38
CA ILE A 145 6.78 1.98 -8.91
C ILE A 145 6.76 2.98 -10.06
N LEU A 146 5.82 2.80 -11.01
CA LEU A 146 5.64 3.73 -12.12
C LEU A 146 5.25 5.12 -11.61
N ALA A 147 4.34 5.18 -10.64
CA ALA A 147 3.89 6.41 -10.01
C ALA A 147 5.09 7.15 -9.36
N LYS A 148 5.90 6.45 -8.55
CA LYS A 148 7.11 6.99 -7.94
C LYS A 148 8.11 7.51 -8.96
N ARG A 149 8.34 6.76 -10.03
CA ARG A 149 9.26 7.16 -11.12
C ARG A 149 8.79 8.44 -11.80
N MET A 150 7.48 8.59 -12.02
CA MET A 150 6.90 9.80 -12.58
C MET A 150 7.06 11.01 -11.66
N ILE A 151 6.80 10.86 -10.35
CA ILE A 151 7.03 11.97 -9.40
C ILE A 151 8.52 12.33 -9.35
N GLY A 152 9.41 11.34 -9.28
CA GLY A 152 10.85 11.59 -9.22
C GLY A 152 11.34 12.38 -10.44
N HIS A 153 10.88 12.05 -11.65
CA HIS A 153 11.15 12.86 -12.83
C HIS A 153 10.56 14.27 -12.72
N ALA A 154 9.31 14.41 -12.26
CA ALA A 154 8.69 15.73 -12.14
C ALA A 154 9.40 16.64 -11.12
N ILE A 155 10.01 16.08 -10.06
CA ILE A 155 10.78 16.83 -9.06
C ILE A 155 12.17 17.22 -9.59
N ILE A 156 12.86 16.32 -10.30
CA ILE A 156 14.26 16.55 -10.75
C ILE A 156 14.36 17.56 -11.89
N TRP A 157 13.32 17.65 -12.73
CA TRP A 157 13.31 18.50 -13.93
C TRP A 157 12.53 19.82 -13.77
N GLN A 158 12.21 20.19 -12.53
CA GLN A 158 11.76 21.53 -12.13
C GLN A 158 12.93 22.37 -11.61
#